data_AF-A0A2H1FDT1-F1
#
_entry.id   AF-A0A2H1FDT1-F1
#
_cell.length_a   1.000
_cell.length_b   1.000
_cell.length_c   1.000
_cell.angle_alpha   90.00
_cell.angle_beta   90.00
_cell.angle_gamma   90.00
#
_symmetry.space_group_name_H-M   'P 1'
#
loop_
_entity.id
_entity.type
_entity.pdbx_description
1 polymer ?
#
loop_
_entity_poly.entity_id
_entity_poly.type
_entity_poly.pdbx_seq_one_letter_code
_entity_poly.pdbx_strand_id
1 'polypeptide(L)' 'MESPKSRDFTLGQFFDIWRASENFPVSGALPKIFVNGQIVNTGLNETKIGEHDEIVVAYGNTPSFILSIHQFKEGE' A
#
# COMPACT_ATOMS: atom_id res chain seq x y z
N MET A 1 17.57 26.58 -6.32
CA MET A 1 17.31 25.12 -6.16
C MET A 1 16.29 24.98 -5.06
N GLU A 2 15.06 24.57 -5.38
CA GLU A 2 14.09 24.19 -4.34
C GLU A 2 14.32 22.70 -4.05
N SER A 3 14.65 22.37 -2.81
CA SER A 3 14.85 20.97 -2.40
C SER A 3 13.51 20.23 -2.45
N PRO A 4 13.49 18.94 -2.84
CA PRO A 4 12.28 18.12 -2.75
C PRO A 4 11.75 18.18 -1.31
N LYS A 5 10.49 18.57 -1.14
CA LYS A 5 9.84 18.54 0.17
C LYS A 5 9.39 17.12 0.44
N SER A 6 9.78 16.58 1.60
CA SER A 6 9.17 15.34 2.11
C SER A 6 7.67 15.56 2.21
N ARG A 7 6.90 14.71 1.54
CA ARG A 7 5.44 14.78 1.53
C ARG A 7 4.92 13.43 2.01
N ASP A 8 4.11 13.48 3.06
CA ASP A 8 3.33 12.32 3.47
C ASP A 8 2.41 11.93 2.32
N PHE A 9 2.51 10.68 1.89
CA PHE A 9 1.70 10.11 0.83
C PHE A 9 0.84 9.00 1.42
N THR A 10 -0.43 8.93 1.03
CA THR A 10 -1.35 7.90 1.54
C THR A 10 -1.57 6.81 0.52
N LEU A 11 -1.99 5.65 1.00
CA LEU A 11 -2.31 4.51 0.16
C LEU A 11 -3.48 4.81 -0.79
N GLY A 12 -4.43 5.65 -0.37
CA GLY A 12 -5.51 6.17 -1.21
C GLY A 12 -4.97 6.99 -2.38
N GLN A 13 -4.03 7.90 -2.11
CA GLN A 13 -3.38 8.68 -3.17
C GLN A 13 -2.57 7.79 -4.13
N PHE A 14 -1.93 6.72 -3.63
CA PHE A 14 -1.29 5.72 -4.48
C PHE A 14 -2.29 5.05 -5.43
N PHE A 15 -3.43 4.61 -4.88
CA PHE A 15 -4.46 3.97 -5.68
C PHE A 15 -5.17 4.90 -6.66
N ASP A 16 -5.30 6.19 -6.35
CA ASP A 16 -5.85 7.16 -7.29
C ASP A 16 -4.96 7.29 -8.53
N ILE A 17 -3.63 7.25 -8.37
CA ILE A 17 -2.68 7.20 -9.49
C ILE A 17 -2.75 5.85 -10.20
N TRP A 18 -2.78 4.74 -9.46
CA TRP A 18 -2.74 3.40 -10.04
C TRP A 18 -4.04 3.00 -10.76
N ARG A 19 -5.20 3.45 -10.28
CA ARG A 19 -6.51 3.28 -10.94
C ARG A 19 -6.58 3.92 -12.32
N ALA A 20 -5.68 4.84 -12.65
CA ALA A 20 -5.53 5.32 -14.01
C ALA A 20 -5.04 4.22 -14.98
N SER A 21 -4.62 3.05 -14.47
CA SER A 21 -4.36 1.84 -15.25
C SER A 21 -5.57 0.90 -15.24
N GLU A 22 -5.90 0.30 -16.39
CA GLU A 22 -7.17 -0.39 -16.66
C GLU A 22 -7.41 -1.69 -15.86
N ASN A 23 -6.44 -2.16 -15.05
CA ASN A 23 -6.49 -3.45 -14.36
C ASN A 23 -6.61 -3.34 -12.83
N PHE A 24 -7.29 -2.29 -12.34
CA PHE A 24 -7.44 -2.11 -10.90
C PHE A 24 -8.56 -2.98 -10.32
N PRO A 25 -8.28 -3.92 -9.38
CA PRO A 25 -9.32 -4.74 -8.76
C PRO A 25 -10.10 -3.91 -7.75
N VAL A 26 -11.13 -3.19 -8.20
CA VAL A 26 -12.09 -2.53 -7.31
C VAL A 26 -13.00 -3.62 -6.73
N SER A 27 -12.74 -4.02 -5.48
CA SER A 27 -13.77 -4.68 -4.67
C SER A 27 -14.62 -3.60 -3.99
N GLY A 28 -15.94 -3.74 -4.02
CA GLY A 28 -16.84 -2.88 -3.24
C GLY A 28 -16.75 -3.10 -1.72
N ALA A 29 -15.91 -4.03 -1.26
CA ALA A 29 -15.66 -4.29 0.15
C ALA A 29 -14.54 -3.39 0.71
N LEU A 30 -14.61 -3.10 2.01
CA LEU A 30 -13.52 -2.45 2.72
C LEU A 30 -12.31 -3.41 2.79
N PRO A 31 -11.10 -2.97 2.38
CA PRO A 31 -9.92 -3.80 2.45
C PRO A 31 -9.43 -3.96 3.89
N LYS A 32 -8.74 -5.07 4.17
CA LYS A 32 -7.78 -5.14 5.28
C LYS A 32 -6.42 -4.70 4.76
N ILE A 33 -5.77 -3.83 5.51
CA ILE A 33 -4.48 -3.24 5.13
C ILE A 33 -3.40 -3.76 6.07
N PHE A 34 -2.28 -4.15 5.47
CA PHE A 34 -1.08 -4.56 6.18
C PHE A 34 0.08 -3.69 5.71
N VAL A 35 0.87 -3.20 6.67
CA VAL A 35 2.10 -2.44 6.43
C VAL A 35 3.23 -3.19 7.13
N ASN A 36 4.25 -3.61 6.39
CA ASN A 36 5.38 -4.39 6.90
C ASN A 36 4.92 -5.62 7.70
N GLY A 37 3.93 -6.33 7.15
CA GLY A 37 3.32 -7.52 7.76
C GLY A 37 2.36 -7.27 8.93
N GLN A 38 2.23 -6.03 9.42
CA GLN A 38 1.33 -5.70 10.53
C GLN A 38 0.00 -5.16 10.04
N ILE A 39 -1.09 -5.67 10.61
CA ILE A 39 -2.44 -5.15 10.33
C ILE A 39 -2.59 -3.73 10.89
N VAL A 40 -3.13 -2.82 10.08
CA VAL A 40 -3.48 -1.46 10.50
C VAL A 40 -4.99 -1.30 10.54
N ASN A 41 -5.48 -0.47 11.45
CA ASN A 41 -6.91 -0.16 11.62
C ASN A 41 -7.33 1.14 10.90
N THR A 42 -6.54 1.58 9.92
CA THR A 42 -6.78 2.76 9.09
C THR A 42 -7.38 2.38 7.74
N GLY A 43 -8.06 3.32 7.08
CA GLY A 43 -8.51 3.16 5.69
C GLY A 43 -7.43 3.57 4.69
N LEU A 44 -7.76 3.47 3.40
CA LEU A 44 -6.83 3.82 2.32
C LEU A 44 -6.37 5.29 2.42
N ASN A 45 -7.29 6.20 2.70
CA ASN A 45 -7.02 7.64 2.70
C ASN A 45 -6.26 8.11 3.94
N GLU A 46 -6.23 7.30 5.00
CA GLU A 46 -5.57 7.61 6.27
C GLU A 46 -4.24 6.87 6.43
N THR A 47 -4.06 5.72 5.76
CA THR A 47 -2.83 4.94 5.84
C THR A 47 -1.72 5.66 5.08
N LYS A 48 -0.79 6.27 5.83
CA LYS A 48 0.45 6.83 5.28
C LYS A 48 1.38 5.71 4.84
N ILE A 49 2.07 5.90 3.72
CA ILE A 49 3.09 4.99 3.20
C ILE A 49 4.42 5.72 3.05
N GLY A 50 5.49 5.02 3.38
CA GLY A 50 6.87 5.49 3.26
C GLY A 50 7.64 4.76 2.16
N GLU A 51 8.89 5.18 1.98
CA GLU A 51 9.83 4.46 1.13
C GLU A 51 10.07 3.06 1.69
N HIS A 52 10.13 2.06 0.81
CA HIS A 52 10.40 0.65 1.13
C HIS A 52 9.35 -0.06 1.99
N ASP A 53 8.18 0.53 2.22
CA ASP A 53 7.10 -0.18 2.91
C ASP A 53 6.54 -1.34 2.07
N GLU A 54 6.37 -2.49 2.72
CA GLU A 54 5.65 -3.63 2.16
C GLU A 54 4.15 -3.48 2.45
N ILE A 55 3.37 -3.23 1.41
CA ILE A 55 1.93 -3.02 1.54
C ILE A 55 1.17 -4.23 1.01
N VAL A 56 0.26 -4.77 1.83
CA VAL A 56 -0.74 -5.72 1.36
C VAL A 56 -2.14 -5.16 1.57
N VAL A 57 -2.92 -5.16 0.50
CA VAL A 57 -4.33 -4.77 0.49
C VAL A 57 -5.14 -5.99 0.10
N ALA A 58 -5.87 -6.53 1.06
CA ALA A 58 -6.58 -7.79 0.88
C ALA A 58 -8.08 -7.59 1.05
N TYR A 59 -8.85 -8.16 0.11
CA TYR A 59 -10.31 -8.07 0.08
C TYR A 59 -10.93 -9.45 0.33
N GLY A 60 -12.09 -9.47 1.00
CA GLY A 60 -12.81 -10.72 1.27
C GLY A 60 -12.13 -11.63 2.29
N ASN A 61 -12.02 -12.93 1.97
CA ASN A 61 -11.37 -13.93 2.84
C ASN A 61 -9.86 -13.73 2.81
N THR A 62 -9.37 -13.08 3.85
CA THR A 62 -7.95 -12.76 4.02
C THR A 62 -7.19 -13.96 4.57
N PRO A 63 -6.01 -14.31 4.04
CA PRO A 63 -5.15 -15.34 4.62
C PRO A 63 -4.84 -15.02 6.09
N SER A 64 -4.75 -16.05 6.92
CA SER A 64 -4.39 -15.88 8.35
C SER A 64 -2.95 -15.40 8.56
N PHE A 65 -2.12 -15.44 7.51
CA PHE A 65 -0.72 -15.09 7.57
C PHE A 65 -0.26 -14.44 6.25
N ILE A 66 0.44 -13.32 6.37
CA ILE A 66 1.08 -12.61 5.26
C ILE A 66 2.58 -12.62 5.54
N LEU A 67 3.36 -13.21 4.64
CA LEU A 67 4.82 -13.20 4.71
C LEU A 67 5.31 -11.78 4.49
N SER A 68 6.08 -11.23 5.44
CA SER A 68 6.79 -9.96 5.28
C SER A 68 8.22 -10.28 4.89
N ILE A 69 8.51 -10.37 3.59
CA ILE A 69 9.84 -10.24 2.99
C ILE A 69 9.72 -10.40 1.47
N HIS A 70 9.54 -9.29 0.75
CA HIS A 70 10.00 -9.15 -0.61
C HIS A 70 11.44 -8.61 -0.58
N GLN A 71 12.40 -9.51 -0.81
CA GLN A 71 13.80 -9.12 -0.91
C GLN A 71 14.05 -8.51 -2.30
N PHE A 72 14.16 -7.19 -2.39
CA PHE A 72 14.59 -6.53 -3.62
C PHE A 72 16.00 -7.02 -3.99
N LYS A 73 16.23 -7.28 -5.29
CA LYS A 73 17.59 -7.57 -5.77
C LYS A 73 18.45 -6.33 -5.57
N GLU A 74 19.66 -6.53 -5.09
CA GLU A 74 20.63 -5.45 -4.89
C GLU A 74 21.14 -4.96 -6.26
N GLY A 75 20.76 -3.73 -6.65
CA GLY A 75 21.33 -2.96 -7.76
C GLY A 75 20.91 -3.36 -9.19
N GLU A 76 20.17 -2.48 -9.87
CA GLU A 76 20.31 -2.25 -11.32
C GLU A 76 20.68 -0.78 -11.55
#